data_AF-A0A968RVE2-F1
#
_entry.id   AF-A0A968RVE2-F1
#
_cell.length_a   1.000
_cell.length_b   1.000
_cell.length_c   1.000
_cell.angle_alpha   90.00
_cell.angle_beta   90.00
_cell.angle_gamma   90.00
#
_symmetry.space_group_name_H-M   'P 1'
#
loop_
_entity.id
_entity.type
_entity.pdbx_description
1 polymer ?
#
loop_
_entity_poly.entity_id
_entity_poly.type
_entity_poly.pdbx_seq_one_letter_code
_entity_poly.pdbx_strand_id
1 'polypeptide(L)'
;MNHILVTFIIVASITLVACQQPQPVQQNSSQTPTPTKIALELPEKIEKVEKTQAEWKAMLTELEFYVLREAGTERAFTGDLWDNKKEGVYTCRGCQLPLFTSDTKYESGTGWPSFWKPIKPEYVIEHRDVSHGMVRTEVVCGRCDGHLGHVFDDGPQPTGLRYCMNAVSMDFVPSK
;
A
#
# COMPACT_ATOMS: atom_id res chain seq x y z
N MET A 1 26.98 31.46 -74.71
CA MET A 1 25.86 31.94 -75.55
C MET A 1 24.58 31.90 -74.72
N ASN A 2 23.87 33.03 -74.74
CA ASN A 2 22.48 33.25 -74.35
C ASN A 2 22.09 33.32 -72.86
N HIS A 3 22.24 34.55 -72.37
CA HIS A 3 21.29 35.28 -71.54
C HIS A 3 19.82 34.90 -71.83
N ILE A 4 19.05 34.60 -70.78
CA ILE A 4 17.66 35.05 -70.67
C ILE A 4 17.43 35.58 -69.26
N LEU A 5 17.14 36.87 -69.24
CA LEU A 5 16.70 37.70 -68.13
C LEU A 5 15.21 37.44 -67.92
N VAL A 6 14.77 37.03 -66.72
CA VAL A 6 13.35 37.11 -66.34
C VAL A 6 13.25 37.71 -64.95
N THR A 7 12.86 38.98 -64.96
CA THR A 7 12.47 39.80 -63.82
C THR A 7 11.14 39.30 -63.27
N PHE A 8 11.09 38.87 -62.00
CA PHE A 8 9.83 38.64 -61.27
C PHE A 8 9.78 39.52 -60.02
N ILE A 9 9.05 40.62 -60.21
CA ILE A 9 8.07 41.26 -59.33
C ILE A 9 8.09 40.86 -57.84
N ILE A 10 8.42 41.89 -57.07
CA ILE A 10 8.19 42.16 -55.65
C ILE A 10 6.82 41.66 -55.15
N VAL A 11 6.81 40.84 -54.10
CA VAL A 11 5.79 40.86 -53.04
C VAL A 11 6.51 40.69 -51.70
N ALA A 12 6.79 41.81 -51.04
CA ALA A 12 7.33 41.82 -49.68
C ALA A 12 6.18 41.53 -48.70
N SER A 13 6.03 40.25 -48.36
CA SER A 13 5.12 39.80 -47.30
C SER A 13 5.70 40.20 -45.94
N ILE A 14 5.22 41.32 -45.40
CA ILE A 14 5.49 41.74 -44.02
C ILE A 14 4.79 40.74 -43.10
N THR A 15 5.50 39.69 -42.69
CA THR A 15 5.06 38.85 -41.57
C THR A 15 5.33 39.64 -40.28
N LEU A 16 4.25 40.10 -39.65
CA LEU A 16 4.26 40.59 -38.28
C LEU A 16 4.87 39.51 -37.38
N VAL A 17 6.14 39.70 -36.99
CA VAL A 17 6.76 38.97 -35.89
C VAL A 17 6.10 39.46 -34.61
N ALA A 18 5.05 38.78 -34.18
CA ALA A 18 4.54 38.92 -32.83
C ALA A 18 5.52 38.19 -31.90
N CYS A 19 6.36 38.95 -31.20
CA CYS A 19 7.14 38.44 -30.09
C CYS A 19 6.18 37.84 -29.06
N GLN A 20 6.09 36.51 -28.99
CA GLN A 20 5.54 35.84 -27.82
C GLN A 20 6.49 36.12 -26.66
N GLN A 21 6.00 36.89 -25.68
CA GLN A 21 6.66 37.01 -24.40
C GLN A 21 6.69 35.61 -23.75
N PRO A 22 7.84 35.13 -23.25
CA PRO A 22 7.87 33.91 -22.46
C PRO A 22 6.98 34.11 -21.23
N GLN A 23 5.98 33.24 -21.09
CA GLN A 23 5.15 33.18 -19.90
C GLN A 23 6.06 32.92 -18.68
N PRO A 24 5.82 33.55 -17.51
CA PRO A 24 6.56 33.23 -16.31
C PRO A 24 6.31 31.75 -15.97
N VAL A 25 7.37 30.95 -16.02
CA VAL A 25 7.40 29.61 -15.45
C VAL A 25 7.03 29.76 -13.98
N GLN A 26 5.84 29.31 -13.61
CA GLN A 26 5.46 29.22 -12.21
C GLN A 26 6.35 28.16 -11.56
N GLN A 27 7.39 28.66 -10.89
CA GLN A 27 8.17 27.92 -9.94
C GLN A 27 7.25 27.54 -8.78
N ASN A 28 6.68 26.33 -8.81
CA ASN A 28 6.36 25.68 -7.55
C ASN A 28 7.64 25.06 -7.00
N SER A 29 8.43 25.93 -6.38
CA SER A 29 9.42 25.56 -5.39
C SER A 29 8.72 24.84 -4.23
N SER A 30 8.92 23.55 -4.10
CA SER A 30 8.76 22.83 -2.84
C SER A 30 9.84 21.74 -2.83
N GLN A 31 11.04 22.17 -2.44
CA GLN A 31 11.65 21.82 -1.16
C GLN A 31 12.28 20.42 -1.20
N THR A 32 13.61 20.41 -1.25
CA THR A 32 14.44 19.31 -0.76
C THR A 32 13.95 18.93 0.65
N PRO A 33 13.57 17.68 0.94
CA PRO A 33 13.23 17.32 2.31
C PRO A 33 14.52 17.18 3.12
N THR A 34 14.70 18.15 4.03
CA THR A 34 15.48 18.06 5.26
C THR A 34 15.07 16.80 6.05
N PRO A 35 15.99 16.11 6.75
CA PRO A 35 15.65 14.88 7.47
C PRO A 35 14.94 15.21 8.78
N THR A 36 13.62 15.04 8.86
CA THR A 36 12.86 15.10 10.13
C THR A 36 11.55 14.31 10.05
N LYS A 37 11.40 13.34 10.98
CA LYS A 37 10.17 12.63 11.41
C LYS A 37 9.30 12.00 10.31
N ILE A 38 9.42 10.67 10.18
CA ILE A 38 8.39 9.84 9.55
C ILE A 38 7.20 9.78 10.51
N ALA A 39 6.30 10.75 10.44
CA ALA A 39 4.91 10.48 10.75
C ALA A 39 4.39 9.61 9.61
N LEU A 40 3.94 8.40 9.91
CA LEU A 40 3.42 7.49 8.90
C LEU A 40 2.22 8.17 8.23
N GLU A 41 2.37 8.63 6.99
CA GLU A 41 1.27 9.29 6.26
C GLU A 41 0.21 8.24 5.94
N LEU A 42 -0.95 8.35 6.61
CA LEU A 42 -2.08 7.46 6.37
C LEU A 42 -2.79 7.92 5.08
N PRO A 43 -2.81 7.11 4.02
CA PRO A 43 -3.42 7.51 2.74
C PRO A 43 -4.93 7.77 2.90
N GLU A 44 -5.42 8.92 2.45
CA GLU A 44 -6.86 9.21 2.47
C GLU A 44 -7.64 8.28 1.53
N LYS A 45 -7.05 7.96 0.37
CA LYS A 45 -7.60 7.03 -0.63
C LYS A 45 -6.62 5.88 -0.89
N ILE A 46 -7.15 4.67 -1.03
CA ILE A 46 -6.36 3.50 -1.40
C ILE A 46 -6.41 3.31 -2.91
N GLU A 47 -5.25 3.39 -3.55
CA GLU A 47 -5.07 2.93 -4.92
C GLU A 47 -4.67 1.46 -4.91
N LYS A 48 -5.26 0.65 -5.82
CA LYS A 48 -4.97 -0.78 -5.93
C LYS A 48 -3.56 -1.01 -6.47
N VAL A 49 -2.89 -2.04 -5.94
CA VAL A 49 -1.59 -2.49 -6.43
C VAL A 49 -1.78 -3.67 -7.36
N GLU A 50 -1.49 -3.47 -8.64
CA GLU A 50 -1.51 -4.50 -9.66
C GLU A 50 -0.08 -5.00 -9.91
N LYS A 51 0.15 -6.29 -9.68
CA LYS A 51 1.41 -6.99 -9.96
C LYS A 51 1.13 -8.42 -10.40
N THR A 52 1.93 -8.91 -11.32
CA THR A 52 1.93 -10.30 -11.75
C THR A 52 2.42 -11.22 -10.63
N GLN A 53 2.06 -12.51 -10.69
CA GLN A 53 2.58 -13.50 -9.75
C GLN A 53 4.11 -13.58 -9.77
N ALA A 54 4.74 -13.40 -10.92
CA ALA A 54 6.20 -13.42 -11.04
C ALA A 54 6.86 -12.25 -10.29
N GLU A 55 6.28 -11.05 -10.38
CA GLU A 55 6.75 -9.89 -9.61
C GLU A 55 6.58 -10.10 -8.11
N TRP A 56 5.44 -10.66 -7.68
CA TRP A 56 5.21 -11.02 -6.28
C TRP A 56 6.23 -12.06 -5.79
N LYS A 57 6.48 -13.13 -6.55
CA LYS A 57 7.48 -14.16 -6.21
C LYS A 57 8.91 -13.61 -6.16
N ALA A 58 9.20 -12.56 -6.91
CA ALA A 58 10.53 -11.93 -6.90
C ALA A 58 10.75 -11.03 -5.69
N MET A 59 9.69 -10.49 -5.08
CA MET A 59 9.79 -9.55 -3.94
C MET A 59 9.48 -10.17 -2.59
N LEU A 60 8.77 -11.30 -2.56
CA LEU A 60 8.37 -12.01 -1.34
C LEU A 60 9.23 -13.26 -1.16
N THR A 61 9.53 -13.59 0.09
CA THR A 61 10.02 -14.93 0.45
C THR A 61 8.96 -16.00 0.13
N GLU A 62 9.35 -17.27 0.09
CA GLU A 62 8.43 -18.37 -0.19
C GLU A 62 7.25 -18.42 0.79
N LEU A 63 7.50 -18.23 2.09
CA LEU A 63 6.45 -18.23 3.11
C LEU A 63 5.56 -16.98 3.01
N GLU A 64 6.14 -15.80 2.77
CA GLU A 64 5.36 -14.57 2.55
C GLU A 64 4.47 -14.71 1.30
N PHE A 65 4.98 -15.29 0.22
CA PHE A 65 4.20 -15.53 -1.00
C PHE A 65 3.06 -16.53 -0.73
N TYR A 66 3.37 -17.66 -0.11
CA TYR A 66 2.38 -18.69 0.27
C TYR A 66 1.25 -18.09 1.11
N VAL A 67 1.58 -17.32 2.13
CA VAL A 67 0.56 -16.69 2.98
C VAL A 67 -0.18 -15.59 2.23
N LEU A 68 0.51 -14.57 1.70
CA LEU A 68 -0.14 -13.39 1.10
C LEU A 68 -0.88 -13.70 -0.20
N ARG A 69 -0.41 -14.64 -1.02
CA ARG A 69 -0.92 -14.83 -2.39
C ARG A 69 -1.65 -16.15 -2.60
N GLU A 70 -1.38 -17.16 -1.77
CA GLU A 70 -2.02 -18.48 -1.86
C GLU A 70 -2.94 -18.76 -0.66
N ALA A 71 -3.24 -17.73 0.15
CA ALA A 71 -4.09 -17.81 1.34
C ALA A 71 -3.63 -18.88 2.35
N GLY A 72 -2.32 -19.09 2.43
CA GLY A 72 -1.68 -19.97 3.41
C GLY A 72 -1.79 -19.43 4.83
N THR A 73 -1.44 -20.27 5.81
CA THR A 73 -1.37 -19.89 7.23
C THR A 73 -0.03 -20.32 7.81
N GLU A 74 0.68 -19.41 8.47
CA GLU A 74 1.92 -19.74 9.18
C GLU A 74 1.61 -20.59 10.43
N ARG A 75 2.61 -21.31 10.96
CA ARG A 75 2.43 -22.10 12.17
C ARG A 75 2.24 -21.17 13.39
N ALA A 76 1.35 -21.56 14.31
CA ALA A 76 1.17 -20.84 15.57
C ALA A 76 2.49 -20.69 16.34
N PHE A 77 2.70 -19.53 16.96
CA PHE A 77 3.84 -19.18 17.81
C PHE A 77 5.21 -19.16 17.10
N THR A 78 5.26 -19.14 15.76
CA THR A 78 6.53 -19.10 15.03
C THR A 78 6.87 -17.76 14.39
N GLY A 79 5.90 -16.87 14.18
CA GLY A 79 6.12 -15.61 13.47
C GLY A 79 6.54 -14.44 14.37
N ASP A 80 7.55 -13.67 13.99
CA ASP A 80 8.25 -12.67 14.84
C ASP A 80 7.39 -11.54 15.46
N LEU A 81 6.11 -11.44 15.08
CA LEU A 81 5.20 -10.38 15.53
C LEU A 81 4.09 -10.87 16.47
N TRP A 82 3.99 -12.18 16.74
CA TRP A 82 2.89 -12.74 17.55
C TRP A 82 2.91 -12.19 18.99
N ASP A 83 4.09 -12.15 19.62
CA ASP A 83 4.31 -11.65 20.98
C ASP A 83 4.82 -10.20 21.04
N ASN A 84 4.98 -9.52 19.89
CA ASN A 84 5.49 -8.15 19.86
C ASN A 84 4.60 -7.21 20.71
N LYS A 85 5.23 -6.44 21.60
CA LYS A 85 4.61 -5.45 22.50
C LYS A 85 5.15 -4.04 22.29
N LYS A 86 5.98 -3.82 21.27
CA LYS A 86 6.53 -2.48 20.97
C LYS A 86 5.43 -1.57 20.45
N GLU A 87 5.54 -0.28 20.76
CA GLU A 87 4.66 0.74 20.20
C GLU A 87 5.00 1.01 18.73
N GLY A 88 4.00 0.96 17.87
CA GLY A 88 4.20 1.10 16.43
C GLY A 88 3.01 0.72 15.57
N VAL A 89 3.27 0.63 14.28
CA VAL A 89 2.27 0.33 13.26
C VAL A 89 2.64 -0.95 12.52
N TYR A 90 1.65 -1.80 12.34
CA TYR A 90 1.73 -3.01 11.55
C TYR A 90 1.31 -2.69 10.12
N THR A 91 2.19 -2.92 9.16
CA THR A 91 1.97 -2.62 7.74
C THR A 91 1.86 -3.91 6.93
N CYS A 92 1.09 -3.92 5.85
CA CYS A 92 1.02 -5.06 4.94
C CYS A 92 2.38 -5.34 4.31
N ARG A 93 2.97 -6.52 4.52
CA ARG A 93 4.29 -6.91 3.98
C ARG A 93 4.41 -6.76 2.46
N GLY A 94 3.30 -6.92 1.73
CA GLY A 94 3.31 -6.83 0.27
C GLY A 94 3.29 -5.40 -0.29
N CYS A 95 2.71 -4.43 0.42
CA CYS A 95 2.49 -3.08 -0.16
C CYS A 95 2.69 -1.92 0.82
N GLN A 96 3.16 -2.21 2.03
CA GLN A 96 3.40 -1.28 3.13
C GLN A 96 2.20 -0.41 3.52
N LEU A 97 0.97 -0.80 3.13
CA LEU A 97 -0.24 -0.14 3.64
C LEU A 97 -0.30 -0.32 5.16
N PRO A 98 -0.44 0.74 5.97
CA PRO A 98 -0.70 0.64 7.40
C PRO A 98 -2.00 -0.14 7.65
N LEU A 99 -2.01 -1.15 8.51
CA LEU A 99 -3.17 -2.01 8.76
C LEU A 99 -3.70 -1.88 10.18
N PHE A 100 -2.81 -2.01 11.18
CA PHE A 100 -3.16 -2.04 12.60
C PHE A 100 -2.15 -1.23 13.43
N THR A 101 -2.54 -0.78 14.61
CA THR A 101 -1.64 -0.15 15.59
C THR A 101 -1.41 -1.05 16.79
N SER A 102 -0.29 -0.86 17.50
CA SER A 102 -0.03 -1.49 18.79
C SER A 102 -1.15 -1.26 19.81
N ASP A 103 -1.80 -0.09 19.81
CA ASP A 103 -2.92 0.23 20.72
C ASP A 103 -4.10 -0.75 20.59
N THR A 104 -4.26 -1.32 19.40
CA THR A 104 -5.34 -2.28 19.12
C THR A 104 -4.91 -3.73 19.29
N LYS A 105 -3.61 -3.98 19.48
CA LYS A 105 -3.06 -5.33 19.66
C LYS A 105 -3.30 -5.81 21.08
N TYR A 106 -3.58 -7.11 21.23
CA TYR A 106 -3.72 -7.74 22.53
C TYR A 106 -3.28 -9.21 22.51
N GLU A 107 -3.07 -9.78 23.70
CA GLU A 107 -2.70 -11.19 23.87
C GLU A 107 -3.97 -12.06 23.86
N SER A 108 -4.21 -12.75 22.74
CA SER A 108 -5.34 -13.68 22.60
C SER A 108 -5.00 -15.11 23.00
N GLY A 109 -3.72 -15.46 23.14
CA GLY A 109 -3.26 -16.83 23.38
C GLY A 109 -3.34 -17.75 22.16
N THR A 110 -3.67 -17.23 20.98
CA THR A 110 -3.89 -18.03 19.76
C THR A 110 -2.60 -18.46 19.05
N GLY A 111 -1.51 -17.73 19.27
CA GLY A 111 -0.23 -17.95 18.59
C GLY A 111 -0.02 -17.10 17.34
N TRP A 112 -0.94 -16.19 17.03
CA TRP A 112 -0.81 -15.19 15.97
C TRP A 112 -1.10 -13.78 16.49
N PRO A 113 -0.53 -12.73 15.87
CA PRO A 113 -0.93 -11.35 16.15
C PRO A 113 -2.44 -11.17 16.16
N SER A 114 -2.97 -10.56 17.22
CA SER A 114 -4.41 -10.34 17.39
C SER A 114 -4.70 -8.88 17.68
N PHE A 115 -5.64 -8.31 16.92
CA PHE A 115 -6.08 -6.92 17.06
C PHE A 115 -7.59 -6.85 17.20
N TRP A 116 -8.11 -5.86 17.90
CA TRP A 116 -9.58 -5.70 18.03
C TRP A 116 -10.20 -4.74 17.02
N LYS A 117 -9.38 -4.00 16.25
CA LYS A 117 -9.84 -3.07 15.20
C LYS A 117 -8.69 -2.69 14.24
N PRO A 118 -8.93 -2.55 12.92
CA PRO A 118 -7.96 -1.97 11.98
C PRO A 118 -7.84 -0.44 12.13
N ILE A 119 -6.79 0.14 11.55
CA ILE A 119 -6.63 1.61 11.49
C ILE A 119 -7.82 2.27 10.78
N LYS A 120 -8.23 1.70 9.64
CA LYS A 120 -9.45 2.09 8.92
C LYS A 120 -10.17 0.84 8.38
N PRO A 121 -11.51 0.82 8.35
CA PRO A 121 -12.27 -0.30 7.78
C PRO A 121 -11.88 -0.61 6.33
N GLU A 122 -11.61 0.39 5.50
CA GLU A 122 -11.28 0.19 4.08
C GLU A 122 -9.86 -0.38 3.86
N TYR A 123 -9.00 -0.40 4.88
CA TYR A 123 -7.63 -0.92 4.77
C TYR A 123 -7.57 -2.45 4.83
N VAL A 124 -8.64 -3.07 5.34
CA VAL A 124 -8.79 -4.52 5.43
C VAL A 124 -10.15 -4.90 4.85
N ILE A 125 -10.18 -5.84 3.91
CA ILE A 125 -11.42 -6.28 3.29
C ILE A 125 -11.76 -7.66 3.82
N GLU A 126 -13.03 -7.81 4.18
CA GLU A 126 -13.57 -9.04 4.77
C GLU A 126 -14.29 -9.86 3.70
N HIS A 127 -13.90 -11.12 3.56
CA HIS A 127 -14.47 -12.07 2.62
C HIS A 127 -15.00 -13.30 3.35
N ARG A 128 -16.16 -13.80 2.91
CA ARG A 128 -16.70 -15.05 3.46
C ARG A 128 -15.87 -16.23 2.95
N ASP A 129 -15.27 -16.97 3.88
CA ASP A 129 -14.45 -18.15 3.63
C ASP A 129 -15.20 -19.42 4.07
N VAL A 130 -15.38 -20.36 3.14
CA VAL A 130 -16.03 -21.67 3.38
C VAL A 130 -15.08 -22.86 3.22
N SER A 131 -13.78 -22.60 3.18
CA SER A 131 -12.75 -23.63 3.08
C SER A 131 -12.71 -24.54 4.31
N HIS A 132 -12.14 -25.74 4.14
CA HIS A 132 -11.93 -26.71 5.22
C HIS A 132 -13.19 -27.11 6.01
N GLY A 133 -14.39 -26.94 5.43
CA GLY A 133 -15.66 -27.29 6.07
C GLY A 133 -16.09 -26.35 7.20
N MET A 134 -15.45 -25.19 7.34
CA MET A 134 -15.78 -24.16 8.32
C MET A 134 -16.31 -22.91 7.62
N VAL A 135 -17.11 -22.09 8.32
CA VAL A 135 -17.48 -20.76 7.86
C VAL A 135 -16.68 -19.75 8.67
N ARG A 136 -15.78 -19.03 8.02
CA ARG A 136 -14.94 -17.99 8.61
C ARG A 136 -15.06 -16.70 7.78
N THR A 137 -14.53 -15.62 8.32
CA THR A 137 -14.37 -14.36 7.58
C THR A 137 -12.90 -14.12 7.35
N GLU A 138 -12.43 -14.36 6.13
CA GLU A 138 -11.08 -14.01 5.69
C GLU A 138 -10.89 -12.49 5.70
N VAL A 139 -9.69 -12.06 6.04
CA VAL A 139 -9.25 -10.67 6.01
C VAL A 139 -8.09 -10.54 5.03
N VAL A 140 -8.24 -9.67 4.04
CA VAL A 140 -7.22 -9.34 3.03
C VAL A 140 -6.86 -7.86 3.07
N CYS A 141 -5.68 -7.49 2.60
CA CYS A 141 -5.26 -6.10 2.48
C CYS A 141 -6.07 -5.36 1.42
N GLY A 142 -6.70 -4.23 1.78
CA GLY A 142 -7.53 -3.45 0.85
C GLY A 142 -6.76 -2.88 -0.35
N ARG A 143 -5.44 -2.72 -0.24
CA ARG A 143 -4.59 -2.20 -1.32
C ARG A 143 -4.16 -3.27 -2.33
N CYS A 144 -3.60 -4.38 -1.87
CA CYS A 144 -2.98 -5.38 -2.76
C CYS A 144 -3.68 -6.75 -2.77
N ASP A 145 -4.79 -6.90 -2.05
CA ASP A 145 -5.54 -8.16 -1.89
C ASP A 145 -4.68 -9.30 -1.31
N GLY A 146 -3.60 -8.96 -0.61
CA GLY A 146 -2.79 -9.95 0.08
C GLY A 146 -3.55 -10.52 1.27
N HIS A 147 -3.64 -11.84 1.38
CA HIS A 147 -4.24 -12.52 2.53
C HIS A 147 -3.48 -12.18 3.82
N LEU A 148 -4.24 -11.77 4.84
CA LEU A 148 -3.71 -11.40 6.15
C LEU A 148 -4.05 -12.44 7.21
N GLY A 149 -5.29 -12.91 7.25
CA GLY A 149 -5.76 -13.91 8.21
C GLY A 149 -7.28 -13.96 8.26
N HIS A 150 -7.85 -14.02 9.46
CA HIS A 150 -9.30 -14.10 9.67
C HIS A 150 -9.77 -13.20 10.83
N VAL A 151 -11.05 -12.82 10.80
CA VAL A 151 -11.73 -12.11 11.89
C VAL A 151 -12.77 -13.00 12.54
N PHE A 152 -12.86 -12.91 13.87
CA PHE A 152 -13.76 -13.68 14.74
C PHE A 152 -14.51 -12.74 15.70
N ASP A 153 -15.63 -13.20 16.26
CA ASP A 153 -16.51 -12.49 17.19
C ASP A 153 -16.23 -12.79 18.68
N ASP A 154 -15.02 -13.26 18.98
CA ASP A 154 -14.55 -13.63 20.32
C ASP A 154 -13.45 -12.67 20.86
N GLY A 155 -13.47 -11.43 20.39
CA GLY A 155 -12.53 -10.39 20.80
C GLY A 155 -12.94 -9.63 22.06
N PRO A 156 -12.07 -8.73 22.56
CA PRO A 156 -12.37 -7.89 23.71
C PRO A 156 -13.35 -6.76 23.34
N GLN A 157 -13.93 -6.15 24.37
CA GLN A 157 -14.57 -4.83 24.24
C GLN A 157 -13.54 -3.79 23.75
N PRO A 158 -13.95 -2.78 22.97
CA PRO A 158 -15.32 -2.36 22.69
C PRO A 158 -15.98 -3.00 21.45
N THR A 159 -15.22 -3.71 20.61
CA THR A 159 -15.74 -4.22 19.32
C THR A 159 -16.28 -5.65 19.43
N GLY A 160 -15.74 -6.45 20.36
CA GLY A 160 -15.97 -7.90 20.39
C GLY A 160 -15.29 -8.64 19.24
N LEU A 161 -14.45 -7.97 18.44
CA LEU A 161 -13.81 -8.56 17.26
C LEU A 161 -12.36 -8.95 17.55
N ARG A 162 -11.92 -10.06 16.96
CA ARG A 162 -10.53 -10.51 16.95
C ARG A 162 -10.06 -10.67 15.51
N TYR A 163 -9.29 -9.71 15.03
CA TYR A 163 -8.50 -9.82 13.81
C TYR A 163 -7.24 -10.64 14.11
N CYS A 164 -7.28 -11.93 13.77
CA CYS A 164 -6.19 -12.88 13.94
C CYS A 164 -5.37 -12.99 12.65
N MET A 165 -4.24 -12.27 12.60
CA MET A 165 -3.46 -12.07 11.37
C MET A 165 -2.17 -12.89 11.42
N ASN A 166 -1.73 -13.42 10.29
CA ASN A 166 -0.42 -14.03 10.14
C ASN A 166 0.66 -12.95 10.35
N ALA A 167 1.66 -13.20 11.21
CA ALA A 167 2.80 -12.31 11.39
C ALA A 167 3.58 -12.12 10.09
N VAL A 168 3.81 -13.18 9.31
CA VAL A 168 4.51 -13.11 8.02
C VAL A 168 3.79 -12.26 6.97
N SER A 169 2.49 -11.99 7.14
CA SER A 169 1.75 -11.08 6.26
C SER A 169 2.02 -9.59 6.57
N MET A 170 2.78 -9.30 7.63
CA MET A 170 2.98 -7.95 8.14
C MET A 170 4.47 -7.58 8.33
N ASP A 171 4.70 -6.29 8.27
CA ASP A 171 5.89 -5.59 8.76
C ASP A 171 5.53 -4.77 10.00
N PHE A 172 6.54 -4.28 10.71
CA PHE A 172 6.35 -3.42 11.88
C PHE A 172 7.23 -2.18 11.81
N VAL A 173 6.62 -1.01 11.96
CA VAL A 173 7.29 0.30 12.03
C VAL A 173 7.17 0.83 13.46
N PRO A 174 8.27 0.82 14.25
CA PRO A 174 8.26 1.36 15.61
C PRO A 174 7.94 2.87 15.64
N SER A 175 7.21 3.32 16.66
CA SER A 175 6.85 4.74 16.81
C SER A 175 8.02 5.62 17.28
N LYS A 176 9.05 5.06 17.92
CA LYS A 176 10.27 5.76 18.40
C LYS A 176 11.44 4.79 18.54
#